data_AF-X1QM52-F1
#
_entry.id   AF-X1QM52-F1
#
_cell.length_a   1.000
_cell.length_b   1.000
_cell.length_c   1.000
_cell.angle_alpha   90.00
_cell.angle_beta   90.00
_cell.angle_gamma   90.00
#
_symmetry.space_group_name_H-M   'P 1'
#
loop_
_entity.id
_entity.type
_entity.pdbx_description
1 polymer ?
#
loop_
_entity_poly.entity_id
_entity_poly.type
_entity_poly.pdbx_seq_one_letter_code
_entity_poly.pdbx_strand_id
1 'polypeptide(L)'
;WFIEQMKELVELEEKILKYKSKKLPDDLLIQAKKDGFADKYLAQLLNVPEEQIRKRRIALDVVEAWEPVPVSGVENAAYYFSTYNAPNKVEV
;
A
#
# COMPACT_ATOMS: atom_id res chain seq x y z
N TRP A 1 15.46 -15.22 -6.18
CA TRP A 1 14.77 -14.48 -5.11
C TRP A 1 14.20 -13.15 -5.61
N PHE A 2 15.01 -12.11 -5.92
CA PHE A 2 14.48 -10.82 -6.39
C PHE A 2 13.57 -10.90 -7.64
N ILE A 3 13.91 -11.75 -8.61
CA ILE A 3 13.08 -11.96 -9.81
C ILE A 3 11.71 -12.57 -9.44
N GLU A 4 11.66 -13.42 -8.42
CA GLU A 4 10.38 -13.99 -7.96
C GLU A 4 9.51 -12.90 -7.33
N GLN A 5 10.09 -12.01 -6.51
CA GLN A 5 9.35 -10.88 -5.94
C GLN A 5 8.83 -9.92 -7.03
N MET A 6 9.62 -9.67 -8.07
CA MET A 6 9.13 -8.89 -9.22
C MET A 6 8.01 -9.61 -9.97
N LYS A 7 8.11 -10.93 -10.14
CA LYS A 7 7.06 -11.76 -10.77
C LYS A 7 5.77 -11.77 -9.95
N GLU A 8 5.85 -11.87 -8.62
CA GLU A 8 4.70 -11.80 -7.71
C GLU A 8 3.93 -10.47 -7.87
N LEU A 9 4.63 -9.34 -8.03
CA LEU A 9 3.99 -8.05 -8.30
C LEU A 9 3.25 -8.05 -9.65
N VAL A 10 3.85 -8.62 -10.70
CA VAL A 10 3.20 -8.72 -12.02
C VAL A 10 1.97 -9.63 -11.96
N GLU A 11 2.06 -10.79 -11.31
CA GLU A 11 0.93 -11.70 -11.15
C GLU A 11 -0.22 -11.06 -10.35
N LEU A 12 0.10 -10.24 -9.34
CA LEU A 12 -0.89 -9.48 -8.59
C LEU A 12 -1.56 -8.42 -9.47
N GLU A 13 -0.79 -7.68 -10.28
CA GLU A 13 -1.31 -6.74 -11.26
C GLU A 13 -2.28 -7.41 -12.25
N GLU A 14 -1.90 -8.56 -12.81
CA GLU A 14 -2.75 -9.33 -13.72
C GLU A 14 -4.07 -9.76 -13.05
N LYS A 15 -4.04 -10.10 -11.75
CA LYS A 15 -5.27 -10.38 -10.98
C LYS A 15 -6.13 -9.13 -10.84
N ILE A 16 -5.54 -7.98 -10.54
CA ILE A 16 -6.24 -6.69 -10.40
C ILE A 16 -6.88 -6.27 -11.72
N LEU A 17 -6.18 -6.43 -12.85
CA LEU A 17 -6.67 -6.06 -14.20
C LEU A 17 -7.97 -6.78 -14.61
N LYS A 18 -8.25 -7.96 -14.06
CA LYS A 18 -9.54 -8.68 -14.27
C LYS A 18 -10.75 -7.89 -13.75
N TYR A 19 -10.52 -6.90 -12.89
CA TYR A 19 -11.53 -6.03 -12.31
C TYR A 19 -11.55 -4.63 -12.95
N LYS A 20 -10.92 -4.43 -14.11
CA LYS A 20 -10.98 -3.14 -14.82
C LYS A 20 -12.43 -2.70 -15.06
N SER A 21 -12.73 -1.45 -14.74
CA SER A 21 -14.09 -0.87 -14.76
C SER A 21 -15.11 -1.58 -13.84
N LYS A 22 -14.65 -2.39 -12.88
CA LYS A 22 -15.46 -3.08 -11.87
C LYS A 22 -14.94 -2.77 -10.47
N LYS A 23 -15.71 -3.13 -9.45
CA LYS A 23 -15.26 -3.05 -8.06
C LYS A 23 -14.20 -4.14 -7.82
N LEU A 24 -12.95 -3.74 -7.58
CA LEU A 24 -11.90 -4.62 -7.06
C LEU A 24 -12.35 -5.24 -5.73
N PRO A 25 -12.06 -6.49 -5.35
CA PRO A 25 -12.36 -7.00 -4.00
C PRO A 25 -11.60 -6.24 -2.89
N ASP A 26 -12.15 -6.18 -1.66
CA ASP A 26 -11.54 -5.42 -0.55
C ASP A 26 -10.22 -6.06 -0.08
N ASP A 27 -10.18 -7.39 0.02
CA ASP A 27 -8.99 -8.20 0.31
C ASP A 27 -7.87 -7.95 -0.72
N LEU A 28 -8.23 -7.86 -1.99
CA LEU A 28 -7.25 -7.62 -3.06
C LEU A 28 -6.72 -6.19 -3.03
N LEU A 29 -7.54 -5.20 -2.65
CA LEU A 29 -7.09 -3.83 -2.40
C LEU A 29 -6.13 -3.77 -1.21
N ILE A 30 -6.47 -4.45 -0.09
CA ILE A 30 -5.62 -4.53 1.11
C ILE A 30 -4.26 -5.13 0.74
N GLN A 31 -4.26 -6.26 0.03
CA GLN A 31 -3.03 -6.92 -0.42
C GLN A 31 -2.19 -5.98 -1.29
N ALA A 32 -2.78 -5.37 -2.32
CA ALA A 32 -2.05 -4.48 -3.21
C ALA A 32 -1.36 -3.33 -2.47
N LYS A 33 -2.00 -2.75 -1.45
CA LYS A 33 -1.39 -1.71 -0.62
C LYS A 33 -0.22 -2.20 0.22
N LYS A 34 -0.35 -3.39 0.81
CA LYS A 34 0.72 -4.05 1.57
C LYS A 34 1.93 -4.44 0.71
N ASP A 35 1.67 -4.79 -0.54
CA ASP A 35 2.69 -5.13 -1.54
C ASP A 35 3.27 -3.89 -2.25
N GLY A 36 2.83 -2.67 -1.89
CA GLY A 36 3.45 -1.41 -2.30
C GLY A 36 2.79 -0.70 -3.49
N PHE A 37 1.62 -1.14 -3.96
CA PHE A 37 0.92 -0.47 -5.05
C PHE A 37 0.41 0.91 -4.62
N ALA A 38 0.72 1.94 -5.42
CA ALA A 38 0.22 3.29 -5.21
C ALA A 38 -1.27 3.42 -5.62
N ASP A 39 -2.01 4.30 -4.94
CA ASP A 39 -3.43 4.55 -5.25
C ASP A 39 -3.58 5.02 -6.71
N LYS A 40 -2.67 5.89 -7.16
CA LYS A 40 -2.60 6.37 -8.55
C LYS A 40 -2.42 5.23 -9.56
N TYR A 41 -1.60 4.23 -9.23
CA TYR A 41 -1.34 3.12 -10.14
C TYR A 41 -2.54 2.19 -10.24
N LEU A 42 -3.14 1.85 -9.10
CA LEU A 42 -4.40 1.08 -9.05
C LEU A 42 -5.53 1.78 -9.82
N ALA A 43 -5.61 3.11 -9.69
CA ALA A 43 -6.57 3.94 -10.42
C ALA A 43 -6.40 3.85 -11.94
N GLN A 44 -5.16 3.86 -12.43
CA GLN A 44 -4.84 3.68 -13.85
C GLN A 44 -5.22 2.28 -14.35
N LEU A 45 -4.86 1.23 -13.61
CA LEU A 45 -5.17 -0.16 -13.97
C LEU A 45 -6.68 -0.39 -14.06
N LEU A 46 -7.44 0.14 -13.10
CA LEU A 46 -8.88 -0.05 -12.98
C LEU A 46 -9.70 0.95 -13.80
N ASN A 47 -9.06 1.98 -14.34
CA ASN A 47 -9.70 3.10 -15.06
C ASN A 47 -10.77 3.82 -14.21
N VAL A 48 -10.38 4.19 -12.99
CA VAL A 48 -11.22 4.96 -12.04
C VAL A 48 -10.44 6.16 -11.50
N PRO A 49 -11.10 7.19 -10.95
CA PRO A 49 -10.40 8.28 -10.26
C PRO A 49 -9.61 7.79 -9.04
N GLU A 50 -8.40 8.30 -8.84
CA GLU A 50 -7.55 7.97 -7.68
C GLU A 50 -8.25 8.21 -6.33
N GLU A 51 -9.06 9.27 -6.25
CA GLU A 51 -9.83 9.61 -5.05
C GLU A 51 -10.77 8.47 -4.62
N GLN A 52 -11.33 7.71 -5.57
CA GLN A 52 -12.18 6.57 -5.24
C GLN A 52 -11.40 5.44 -4.56
N ILE A 53 -10.18 5.16 -5.03
CA ILE A 53 -9.28 4.18 -4.40
C ILE A 53 -8.90 4.66 -3.00
N ARG A 54 -8.49 5.92 -2.87
CA ARG A 54 -8.10 6.51 -1.57
C ARG A 54 -9.24 6.48 -0.55
N LYS A 55 -10.45 6.94 -0.91
CA LYS A 55 -11.62 6.93 -0.02
C LYS A 55 -11.95 5.51 0.44
N ARG A 56 -11.93 4.56 -0.49
CA ARG A 56 -12.24 3.17 -0.18
C ARG A 56 -11.19 2.54 0.72
N ARG A 57 -9.90 2.78 0.44
CA ARG A 57 -8.78 2.31 1.26
C ARG A 57 -8.92 2.81 2.70
N ILE A 58 -9.22 4.09 2.90
CA ILE A 58 -9.44 4.69 4.23
C ILE A 58 -10.67 4.08 4.91
N ALA A 59 -11.78 3.87 4.19
CA ALA A 59 -12.98 3.26 4.74
C ALA A 59 -12.78 1.80 5.19
N LEU A 60 -11.75 1.12 4.69
CA LEU A 60 -11.33 -0.23 5.09
C LEU A 60 -10.26 -0.22 6.21
N ASP A 61 -9.94 0.94 6.77
CA ASP A 61 -8.87 1.14 7.75
C ASP A 61 -7.46 0.74 7.24
N VAL A 62 -7.27 0.79 5.92
CA VAL A 62 -5.97 0.51 5.28
C VAL A 62 -5.19 1.80 5.18
N VAL A 63 -4.87 2.41 6.31
CA VAL A 63 -4.06 3.64 6.37
C VAL A 63 -2.58 3.32 6.57
N GLU A 64 -1.72 4.21 6.11
CA GLU A 64 -0.30 4.10 6.36
C GLU A 64 0.01 4.27 7.85
N ALA A 65 0.88 3.41 8.36
CA ALA A 65 1.50 3.53 9.66
C ALA A 65 2.87 4.19 9.51
N TRP A 66 3.31 4.90 10.55
CA TRP A 66 4.65 5.46 10.63
C TRP A 66 5.48 4.71 11.66
N GLU A 67 6.70 4.35 11.26
CA GLU A 67 7.66 3.59 12.06
C GLU A 67 8.95 4.42 12.24
N PRO A 68 9.42 4.61 13.48
CA PRO A 68 10.68 5.28 13.74
C PRO A 68 11.88 4.33 13.57
N VAL A 69 12.96 4.86 12.99
CA VAL A 69 14.28 4.23 12.91
C VAL A 69 15.21 5.05 13.81
N PRO A 70 15.55 4.55 15.01
CA PRO A 70 16.39 5.28 15.95
C PRO A 70 17.82 5.43 15.42
N VAL A 71 18.44 6.58 15.68
CA VAL A 71 19.84 6.85 15.33
C VAL A 71 20.74 6.31 16.43
N SER A 72 21.67 5.43 16.06
CA SER A 72 22.64 4.88 17.02
C SER A 72 23.51 5.98 17.61
N GLY A 73 23.65 6.00 18.94
CA GLY A 73 24.52 6.92 19.67
C GLY A 73 23.96 8.33 19.91
N VAL A 74 22.70 8.60 19.56
CA VAL A 74 22.03 9.87 19.86
C VAL A 74 20.74 9.59 20.63
N GLU A 75 20.61 10.18 21.81
CA GLU A 75 19.39 10.09 22.61
C GLU A 75 18.30 10.94 21.93
N ASN A 76 17.15 10.33 21.60
CA ASN A 76 15.96 10.98 21.03
C ASN A 76 16.04 11.48 19.57
N ALA A 77 16.84 10.84 18.71
CA ALA A 77 16.82 11.09 17.26
C ALA A 77 16.29 9.87 16.48
N ALA A 78 15.35 10.09 15.57
CA ALA A 78 14.81 9.05 14.68
C ALA A 78 14.49 9.60 13.28
N TYR A 79 14.67 8.74 12.27
CA TYR A 79 14.07 8.93 10.94
C TYR A 79 12.78 8.14 10.85
N TYR A 80 11.86 8.53 9.97
CA TYR A 80 10.56 7.88 9.86
C TYR A 80 10.34 7.34 8.45
N PHE A 81 9.66 6.21 8.36
CA PHE A 81 9.13 5.68 7.10
C PHE A 81 7.68 5.25 7.28
N SER A 82 6.94 5.25 6.17
CA SER A 82 5.57 4.77 6.15
C SER A 82 5.53 3.31 5.70
N THR A 83 4.57 2.57 6.23
CA THR A 83 4.32 1.16 5.87
C THR A 83 2.85 0.81 6.06
N TYR A 84 2.34 -0.11 5.26
CA TYR A 84 1.01 -0.71 5.45
C TYR A 84 1.07 -2.05 6.21
N ASN A 85 2.26 -2.46 6.65
CA ASN A 85 2.53 -3.79 7.22
C ASN A 85 2.80 -3.77 8.73
N ALA A 86 2.60 -2.64 9.40
CA ALA A 86 2.79 -2.50 10.84
C ALA A 86 1.72 -1.58 11.45
N PRO A 87 1.46 -1.67 12.77
CA PRO A 87 0.70 -0.66 13.50
C PRO A 87 1.43 0.69 13.51
N ASN A 88 0.67 1.79 13.58
CA ASN A 88 1.27 3.12 13.71
C ASN A 88 1.95 3.29 15.08
N LYS A 89 3.21 3.75 15.09
CA LYS A 89 4.00 3.99 16.32
C LYS A 89 4.30 5.46 16.57
N VAL A 90 3.81 6.35 15.74
CA VAL A 90 4.04 7.79 15.84
C VAL A 90 2.71 8.50 16.04
N GLU A 91 2.61 9.32 17.08
CA GLU A 91 1.50 10.25 17.25
C GLU A 91 1.62 11.34 16.16
N VAL A 92 0.58 11.47 15.35
CA VAL A 92 0.51 12.43 14.22
C VAL A 92 -0.37 13.61 14.61
#